data_AF-A0A9P3RBC0-F1
#
_entry.id   AF-A0A9P3RBC0-F1
#
_cell.length_a   1.000
_cell.length_b   1.000
_cell.length_c   1.000
_cell.angle_alpha   90.00
_cell.angle_beta   90.00
_cell.angle_gamma   90.00
#
_symmetry.space_group_name_H-M   'P 1'
#
loop_
_entity.id
_entity.type
_entity.pdbx_description
1 polymer ?
#
loop_
_entity_poly.entity_id
_entity_poly.type
_entity_poly.pdbx_seq_one_letter_code
_entity_poly.pdbx_strand_id
1 'polypeptide(L)'
;VYGGMKNPAEDNFFETDSQQVLNDLKRLGAKSFYPIILAMVKKDYGPNEIYEVLSAIEVLVVRNFVISGLVANKYETEFSKIAFKIYQEEVESVTEIINLIRTNIIADDVFLNNFSSFKTTNKLRLRYILKKINDSYSKEIAVLNDNNKIHLEHIMPIKADGWDIIKEEHEEYLWKIGNLTLLGSEYNKKSTNKIFNDKKDIYEYSEVQLTRKLLDYDEWNIDVIKERQVELAELAVNIWKV
;
A
#
# COMPACT_ATOMS: atom_id res chain seq x y z
N VAL A 1 13.25 -1.23 -21.28
CA VAL A 1 12.75 -0.15 -20.39
C VAL A 1 11.23 -0.09 -20.29
N TYR A 2 10.49 0.40 -21.29
CA TYR A 2 9.03 0.56 -21.17
C TYR A 2 8.31 -0.78 -20.98
N GLY A 3 8.74 -1.84 -21.68
CA GLY A 3 8.30 -3.23 -21.43
C GLY A 3 8.49 -3.63 -19.97
N GLY A 4 9.72 -3.50 -19.46
CA GLY A 4 10.11 -3.73 -18.07
C GLY A 4 9.29 -2.94 -17.03
N MET A 5 8.88 -1.71 -17.32
CA MET A 5 8.01 -0.96 -16.40
C MET A 5 6.55 -1.43 -16.45
N LYS A 6 6.07 -1.84 -17.64
CA LYS A 6 4.70 -2.30 -17.84
C LYS A 6 4.49 -3.71 -17.30
N ASN A 7 5.47 -4.59 -17.51
CA ASN A 7 5.49 -5.99 -17.11
C ASN A 7 6.84 -6.37 -16.44
N PRO A 8 7.07 -5.91 -15.18
CA PRO A 8 8.37 -6.11 -14.52
C PRO A 8 8.76 -7.56 -14.30
N ALA A 9 7.77 -8.47 -14.21
CA ALA A 9 8.02 -9.90 -14.02
C ALA A 9 8.39 -10.66 -15.31
N GLU A 10 8.19 -10.05 -16.49
CA GLU A 10 8.42 -10.69 -17.79
C GLU A 10 9.67 -10.15 -18.49
N ASP A 11 10.05 -8.91 -18.20
CA ASP A 11 11.15 -8.19 -18.84
C ASP A 11 12.17 -7.85 -17.76
N ASN A 12 13.18 -8.73 -17.61
CA ASN A 12 14.28 -8.71 -16.62
C ASN A 12 15.22 -7.48 -16.76
N PHE A 13 14.74 -6.38 -17.33
CA PHE A 13 15.50 -5.15 -17.52
C PHE A 13 15.88 -4.48 -16.19
N PHE A 14 14.98 -4.51 -15.19
CA PHE A 14 15.22 -3.95 -13.87
C PHE A 14 15.68 -5.04 -12.90
N GLU A 15 16.51 -4.67 -11.93
CA GLU A 15 16.88 -5.57 -10.83
C GLU A 15 15.69 -5.87 -9.91
N THR A 16 15.79 -6.95 -9.12
CA THR A 16 14.71 -7.52 -8.30
C THR A 16 13.99 -6.48 -7.43
N ASP A 17 14.74 -5.58 -6.77
CA ASP A 17 14.16 -4.57 -5.90
C ASP A 17 13.35 -3.53 -6.68
N SER A 18 13.87 -3.06 -7.81
CA SER A 18 13.14 -2.18 -8.73
C SER A 18 11.91 -2.87 -9.34
N GLN A 19 12.00 -4.15 -9.70
CA GLN A 19 10.86 -4.92 -10.18
C GLN A 19 9.75 -5.02 -9.12
N GLN A 20 10.11 -5.22 -7.85
CA GLN A 20 9.17 -5.26 -6.75
C GLN A 20 8.42 -3.92 -6.62
N VAL A 21 9.14 -2.79 -6.61
CA VAL A 21 8.52 -1.45 -6.55
C VAL A 21 7.65 -1.17 -7.77
N LEU A 22 8.09 -1.52 -8.98
CA LEU A 22 7.29 -1.36 -10.20
C LEU A 22 6.01 -2.21 -10.18
N ASN A 23 6.08 -3.44 -9.67
CA ASN A 23 4.90 -4.29 -9.48
C ASN A 23 3.92 -3.69 -8.48
N ASP A 24 4.42 -3.07 -7.41
CA ASP A 24 3.62 -2.38 -6.43
C ASP A 24 2.97 -1.11 -7.01
N LEU A 25 3.71 -0.28 -7.73
CA LEU A 25 3.18 0.88 -8.47
C LEU A 25 2.10 0.46 -9.49
N LYS A 26 2.28 -0.69 -10.17
CA LYS A 26 1.28 -1.28 -11.07
C LYS A 26 0.00 -1.67 -10.32
N ARG A 27 0.10 -2.29 -9.13
CA ARG A 27 -1.06 -2.63 -8.28
C ARG A 27 -1.81 -1.38 -7.80
N LEU A 28 -1.08 -0.30 -7.56
CA LEU A 28 -1.65 1.00 -7.19
C LEU A 28 -2.28 1.74 -8.37
N GLY A 29 -1.98 1.32 -9.61
CA GLY A 29 -2.48 1.90 -10.86
C GLY A 29 -1.69 3.12 -11.33
N ALA A 30 -0.48 3.34 -10.79
CA ALA A 30 0.35 4.48 -11.14
C ALA A 30 1.07 4.26 -12.48
N LYS A 31 1.06 5.29 -13.33
CA LYS A 31 1.74 5.30 -14.64
C LYS A 31 2.39 6.66 -14.97
N SER A 32 1.98 7.72 -14.28
CA SER A 32 2.44 9.09 -14.52
C SER A 32 3.94 9.26 -14.31
N PHE A 33 4.60 8.35 -13.58
CA PHE A 33 6.02 8.41 -13.26
C PHE A 33 6.95 7.92 -14.38
N TYR A 34 6.43 7.24 -15.40
CA TYR A 34 7.25 6.66 -16.48
C TYR A 34 8.24 7.63 -17.14
N PRO A 35 7.90 8.92 -17.38
CA PRO A 35 8.85 9.86 -17.96
C PRO A 35 10.15 9.99 -17.16
N ILE A 36 10.09 9.97 -15.82
CA ILE A 36 11.27 10.10 -14.96
C ILE A 36 12.21 8.92 -15.20
N ILE A 37 11.70 7.69 -15.12
CA ILE A 37 12.51 6.48 -15.27
C ILE A 37 13.05 6.36 -16.71
N LEU A 38 12.28 6.76 -17.71
CA LEU A 38 12.77 6.81 -19.10
C LEU A 38 13.92 7.81 -19.27
N ALA A 39 13.82 8.99 -18.65
CA ALA A 39 14.88 9.99 -18.69
C ALA A 39 16.15 9.50 -17.97
N MET A 40 16.00 8.88 -16.78
CA MET A 40 17.13 8.30 -16.04
C MET A 40 17.83 7.20 -16.84
N VAL A 41 17.09 6.25 -17.41
CA VAL A 41 17.71 5.20 -18.23
C VAL A 41 18.35 5.77 -19.48
N LYS A 42 17.78 6.84 -20.07
CA LYS A 42 18.36 7.52 -21.23
C LYS A 42 19.67 8.27 -20.90
N LYS A 43 19.88 8.59 -19.63
CA LYS A 43 21.07 9.25 -19.08
C LYS A 43 21.99 8.29 -18.32
N ASP A 44 21.82 6.99 -18.56
CA ASP A 44 22.71 5.95 -18.05
C ASP A 44 22.84 5.91 -16.51
N TYR A 45 21.80 6.35 -15.77
CA TYR A 45 21.71 6.17 -14.32
C TYR A 45 21.72 4.67 -13.95
N GLY A 46 22.41 4.35 -12.87
CA GLY A 46 22.60 2.99 -12.39
C GLY A 46 21.33 2.36 -11.78
N PRO A 47 21.31 1.01 -11.63
CA PRO A 47 20.16 0.30 -11.08
C PRO A 47 19.75 0.75 -9.66
N ASN A 48 20.73 0.99 -8.78
CA ASN A 48 20.49 1.46 -7.41
C ASN A 48 19.86 2.86 -7.40
N GLU A 49 20.33 3.75 -8.26
CA GLU A 49 19.82 5.12 -8.38
C GLU A 49 18.36 5.14 -8.85
N ILE A 50 18.04 4.30 -9.84
CA ILE A 50 16.68 4.08 -10.32
C ILE A 50 15.80 3.52 -9.21
N TYR A 51 16.30 2.56 -8.44
CA TYR A 51 15.57 1.99 -7.30
C TYR A 51 15.25 3.04 -6.22
N GLU A 52 16.19 3.90 -5.87
CA GLU A 52 15.98 4.98 -4.90
C GLU A 52 14.90 5.97 -5.37
N VAL A 53 14.94 6.35 -6.65
CA VAL A 53 13.92 7.22 -7.25
C VAL A 53 12.56 6.54 -7.33
N LEU A 54 12.49 5.27 -7.73
CA LEU A 54 11.25 4.48 -7.72
C LEU A 54 10.66 4.40 -6.31
N SER A 55 11.49 4.22 -5.28
CA SER A 55 11.07 4.17 -3.89
C SER A 55 10.46 5.51 -3.44
N ALA A 56 11.07 6.64 -3.80
CA ALA A 56 10.50 7.97 -3.53
C ALA A 56 9.15 8.19 -4.26
N ILE A 57 9.03 7.69 -5.49
CA ILE A 57 7.79 7.74 -6.28
C ILE A 57 6.70 6.87 -5.63
N GLU A 58 7.04 5.69 -5.11
CA GLU A 58 6.10 4.82 -4.38
C GLU A 58 5.50 5.55 -3.18
N VAL A 59 6.32 6.24 -2.38
CA VAL A 59 5.85 7.06 -1.25
C VAL A 59 4.87 8.13 -1.71
N LEU A 60 5.20 8.89 -2.76
CA LEU A 60 4.31 9.93 -3.30
C LEU A 60 2.98 9.33 -3.78
N VAL A 61 3.02 8.24 -4.54
CA VAL A 61 1.82 7.58 -5.07
C VAL A 61 0.90 7.14 -3.94
N VAL A 62 1.44 6.54 -2.88
CA VAL A 62 0.64 6.09 -1.74
C VAL A 62 0.03 7.28 -1.01
N ARG A 63 0.84 8.27 -0.63
CA ARG A 63 0.39 9.40 0.18
C ARG A 63 -0.59 10.28 -0.57
N ASN A 64 -0.25 10.66 -1.80
CA ASN A 64 -1.00 11.66 -2.55
C ASN A 64 -2.17 11.04 -3.34
N PHE A 65 -1.97 9.93 -4.05
CA PHE A 65 -3.00 9.40 -4.96
C PHE A 65 -3.88 8.37 -4.28
N VAL A 66 -3.28 7.44 -3.55
CA VAL A 66 -4.01 6.30 -2.97
C VAL A 66 -4.80 6.77 -1.76
N ILE A 67 -4.13 7.36 -0.77
CA ILE A 67 -4.77 7.74 0.50
C ILE A 67 -5.49 9.08 0.39
N SER A 68 -4.90 10.07 -0.28
CA SER A 68 -5.46 11.43 -0.33
C SER A 68 -6.28 11.75 -1.58
N GLY A 69 -6.39 10.81 -2.53
CA GLY A 69 -7.23 10.96 -3.72
C GLY A 69 -6.86 12.13 -4.64
N LEU A 70 -5.65 12.67 -4.53
CA LEU A 70 -5.22 13.82 -5.34
C LEU A 70 -5.09 13.42 -6.82
N VAL A 71 -5.62 14.27 -7.69
CA VAL A 71 -5.79 13.99 -9.13
C VAL A 71 -4.45 13.98 -9.87
N ALA A 72 -4.27 13.00 -10.75
CA ALA A 72 -3.03 12.74 -11.49
C ALA A 72 -2.55 13.90 -12.38
N ASN A 73 -3.44 14.75 -12.92
CA ASN A 73 -3.09 15.78 -13.91
C ASN A 73 -1.98 16.75 -13.45
N LYS A 74 -2.02 17.18 -12.18
CA LYS A 74 -0.96 18.02 -11.60
C LYS A 74 0.38 17.26 -11.61
N TYR A 75 0.36 16.00 -11.18
CA TYR A 75 1.57 15.20 -11.01
C TYR A 75 2.14 14.66 -12.32
N GLU A 76 1.32 14.46 -13.36
CA GLU A 76 1.81 14.20 -14.70
C GLU A 76 2.66 15.37 -15.21
N THR A 77 2.21 16.60 -14.96
CA THR A 77 2.97 17.81 -15.28
C THR A 77 4.26 17.89 -14.47
N GLU A 78 4.21 17.69 -13.15
CA GLU A 78 5.40 17.75 -12.30
C GLU A 78 6.41 16.64 -12.62
N PHE A 79 5.97 15.40 -12.83
CA PHE A 79 6.85 14.31 -13.25
C PHE A 79 7.47 14.54 -14.63
N SER A 80 6.74 15.17 -15.55
CA SER A 80 7.29 15.53 -16.87
C SER A 80 8.35 16.63 -16.76
N LYS A 81 8.16 17.62 -15.87
CA LYS A 81 9.19 18.64 -15.59
C LYS A 81 10.45 18.04 -14.99
N ILE A 82 10.31 17.13 -14.01
CA ILE A 82 11.45 16.43 -13.40
C ILE A 82 12.18 15.60 -14.46
N ALA A 83 11.45 14.84 -15.27
CA ALA A 83 12.03 14.07 -16.38
C ALA A 83 12.78 14.95 -17.38
N PHE A 84 12.24 16.12 -17.71
CA PHE A 84 12.89 17.08 -18.59
C PHE A 84 14.20 17.60 -18.00
N LYS A 85 14.23 17.96 -16.71
CA LYS A 85 15.46 18.39 -16.02
C LYS A 85 16.54 17.30 -16.04
N ILE A 86 16.16 16.05 -15.78
CA ILE A 86 17.08 14.89 -15.88
C ILE A 86 17.63 14.78 -17.30
N TYR A 87 16.76 14.88 -18.31
CA TYR A 87 17.16 14.78 -19.70
C TYR A 87 18.07 15.93 -20.16
N GLN A 88 17.91 17.12 -19.60
CA GLN A 88 18.75 18.28 -19.88
C GLN A 88 20.02 18.32 -19.03
N GLU A 89 20.23 17.32 -18.16
CA GLU A 89 21.35 17.29 -17.19
C GLU A 89 21.37 18.54 -16.30
N GLU A 90 20.18 19.07 -15.97
CA GLU A 90 19.97 20.20 -15.06
C GLU A 90 19.85 19.77 -13.59
N VAL A 91 20.06 18.49 -13.29
CA VAL A 91 20.12 17.94 -11.94
C VAL A 91 21.50 17.34 -11.70
N GLU A 92 22.10 17.67 -10.57
CA GLU A 92 23.49 17.32 -10.26
C GLU A 92 23.62 15.95 -9.59
N SER A 93 22.52 15.42 -9.02
CA SER A 93 22.54 14.14 -8.29
C SER A 93 21.16 13.48 -8.22
N VAL A 94 21.16 12.18 -7.91
CA VAL A 94 19.95 11.40 -7.58
C VAL A 94 19.21 11.98 -6.38
N THR A 95 19.95 12.46 -5.38
CA THR A 95 19.39 13.14 -4.21
C THR A 95 18.55 14.35 -4.59
N GLU A 96 18.99 15.12 -5.59
CA GLU A 96 18.21 16.26 -6.10
C GLU A 96 16.89 15.82 -6.75
N ILE A 97 16.92 14.74 -7.55
CA ILE A 97 15.72 14.14 -8.14
C ILE A 97 14.73 13.71 -7.05
N ILE A 98 15.22 13.02 -6.02
CA ILE A 98 14.42 12.56 -4.87
C ILE A 98 13.81 13.75 -4.14
N ASN A 99 14.58 14.83 -3.93
CA ASN A 99 14.08 16.04 -3.28
C ASN A 99 12.98 16.73 -4.12
N LEU A 100 13.14 16.82 -5.44
CA LEU A 100 12.10 17.33 -6.34
C LEU A 100 10.81 16.50 -6.24
N ILE A 101 10.91 15.18 -6.10
CA ILE A 101 9.74 14.32 -5.86
C ILE A 101 9.15 14.59 -4.47
N ARG A 102 9.96 14.64 -3.42
CA ARG A 102 9.54 14.83 -2.02
C ARG A 102 8.84 16.16 -1.77
N THR A 103 9.27 17.24 -2.43
CA THR A 103 8.60 18.56 -2.33
C THR A 103 7.14 18.54 -2.80
N ASN A 104 6.74 17.53 -3.57
CA ASN A 104 5.38 17.34 -4.02
C ASN A 104 4.55 16.43 -3.09
N ILE A 105 5.16 15.81 -2.08
CA ILE A 105 4.48 14.90 -1.15
C ILE A 105 3.79 15.70 -0.05
N ILE A 106 2.57 15.28 0.30
CA ILE A 106 1.82 15.91 1.41
C ILE A 106 2.51 15.68 2.76
N ALA A 107 2.33 16.62 3.69
CA ALA A 107 2.88 16.54 5.05
C ALA A 107 2.29 15.37 5.88
N ASP A 108 3.01 14.98 6.93
CA ASP A 108 2.68 13.80 7.77
C ASP A 108 1.33 13.93 8.48
N ASP A 109 1.00 15.12 8.99
CA ASP A 109 -0.27 15.41 9.65
C ASP A 109 -1.47 15.26 8.69
N VAL A 110 -1.33 15.77 7.46
CA VAL A 110 -2.34 15.62 6.41
C VAL A 110 -2.49 14.15 6.01
N PHE A 111 -1.38 13.44 5.84
CA PHE A 111 -1.40 12.02 5.50
C PHE A 111 -2.05 11.17 6.60
N LEU A 112 -1.68 11.42 7.86
CA LEU A 112 -2.25 10.74 9.04
C LEU A 112 -3.76 10.93 9.12
N ASN A 113 -4.24 12.17 8.97
CA ASN A 113 -5.67 12.48 9.01
C ASN A 113 -6.45 11.82 7.85
N ASN A 114 -5.90 11.89 6.64
CA ASN A 114 -6.51 11.26 5.46
C ASN A 114 -6.53 9.74 5.60
N PHE A 115 -5.45 9.12 6.10
CA PHE A 115 -5.41 7.68 6.35
C PHE A 115 -6.42 7.29 7.44
N SER A 116 -6.54 8.06 8.52
CA SER A 116 -7.45 7.76 9.64
C SER A 116 -8.92 7.71 9.22
N SER A 117 -9.30 8.40 8.15
CA SER A 117 -10.66 8.36 7.57
C SER A 117 -10.76 7.48 6.32
N PHE A 118 -9.65 6.93 5.82
CA PHE A 118 -9.57 6.27 4.53
C PHE A 118 -10.39 4.98 4.45
N LYS A 119 -11.15 4.84 3.36
CA LYS A 119 -11.78 3.60 2.93
C LYS A 119 -11.71 3.45 1.42
N THR A 120 -11.61 2.22 0.93
CA THR A 120 -11.71 1.91 -0.48
C THR A 120 -12.18 0.48 -0.67
N THR A 121 -12.84 0.19 -1.78
CA THR A 121 -13.20 -1.18 -2.19
C THR A 121 -12.17 -1.79 -3.15
N ASN A 122 -11.12 -1.03 -3.50
CA ASN A 122 -10.07 -1.51 -4.40
C ASN A 122 -9.15 -2.51 -3.68
N LYS A 123 -9.44 -3.79 -3.88
CA LYS A 123 -8.71 -4.91 -3.26
C LYS A 123 -7.21 -4.91 -3.54
N LEU A 124 -6.76 -4.44 -4.71
CA LEU A 124 -5.32 -4.40 -5.02
C LEU A 124 -4.60 -3.37 -4.13
N ARG A 125 -5.20 -2.20 -3.93
CA ARG A 125 -4.66 -1.15 -3.04
C ARG A 125 -4.68 -1.60 -1.58
N LEU A 126 -5.80 -2.19 -1.12
CA LEU A 126 -5.92 -2.69 0.25
C LEU A 126 -4.87 -3.76 0.55
N ARG A 127 -4.70 -4.74 -0.35
CA ARG A 127 -3.69 -5.79 -0.20
C ARG A 127 -2.28 -5.22 -0.14
N TYR A 128 -1.96 -4.25 -0.99
CA TYR A 128 -0.66 -3.57 -0.96
C TYR A 128 -0.42 -2.88 0.39
N ILE A 129 -1.38 -2.08 0.87
CA ILE A 129 -1.26 -1.35 2.14
C ILE A 129 -1.07 -2.31 3.31
N LEU A 130 -1.96 -3.30 3.44
CA LEU A 130 -1.89 -4.29 4.53
C LEU A 130 -0.62 -5.14 4.46
N LYS A 131 -0.10 -5.42 3.25
CA LYS A 131 1.18 -6.11 3.09
C LYS A 131 2.33 -5.27 3.64
N LYS A 132 2.46 -4.01 3.22
CA LYS A 132 3.53 -3.11 3.72
C LYS A 132 3.44 -2.91 5.24
N ILE A 133 2.23 -2.85 5.80
CA ILE A 133 2.03 -2.83 7.26
C ILE A 133 2.50 -4.14 7.90
N ASN A 134 2.08 -5.29 7.40
CA ASN A 134 2.53 -6.58 7.93
C ASN A 134 4.06 -6.72 7.87
N ASP A 135 4.67 -6.32 6.76
CA ASP A 135 6.11 -6.39 6.53
C ASP A 135 6.89 -5.47 7.49
N SER A 136 6.24 -4.45 8.08
CA SER A 136 6.82 -3.61 9.14
C SER A 136 6.91 -4.32 10.49
N TYR A 137 6.08 -5.34 10.73
CA TYR A 137 6.13 -6.16 11.95
C TYR A 137 7.07 -7.35 11.82
N SER A 138 7.08 -8.02 10.67
CA SER A 138 7.99 -9.14 10.39
C SER A 138 8.27 -9.25 8.90
N LYS A 139 9.55 -9.41 8.56
CA LYS A 139 10.01 -9.65 7.18
C LYS A 139 9.88 -11.11 6.75
N GLU A 140 9.64 -12.06 7.67
CA GLU A 140 9.67 -13.50 7.38
C GLU A 140 8.63 -13.92 6.32
N ILE A 141 7.49 -13.22 6.23
CA ILE A 141 6.41 -13.50 5.27
C ILE A 141 6.54 -12.67 3.99
N ALA A 142 7.51 -11.76 3.89
CA ALA A 142 7.79 -11.05 2.64
C ALA A 142 8.06 -12.04 1.48
N VAL A 143 8.42 -13.28 1.80
CA VAL A 143 8.71 -14.41 0.89
C VAL A 143 7.47 -15.07 0.27
N LEU A 144 6.26 -14.89 0.80
CA LEU A 144 5.03 -15.41 0.17
C LEU A 144 4.42 -14.37 -0.78
N ASN A 145 5.11 -14.12 -1.90
CA ASN A 145 4.63 -13.26 -3.00
C ASN A 145 3.48 -13.87 -3.84
N ASP A 146 2.99 -15.05 -3.45
CA ASP A 146 1.91 -15.71 -4.17
C ASP A 146 0.55 -15.11 -3.79
N ASN A 147 0.03 -14.25 -4.67
CA ASN A 147 -1.27 -13.63 -4.51
C ASN A 147 -2.42 -14.65 -4.37
N ASN A 148 -2.23 -15.89 -4.83
CA ASN A 148 -3.21 -16.96 -4.68
C ASN A 148 -3.24 -17.56 -3.27
N LYS A 149 -2.24 -17.29 -2.43
CA LYS A 149 -2.14 -17.86 -1.07
C LYS A 149 -2.61 -16.92 0.01
N ILE A 150 -2.54 -15.61 -0.19
CA ILE A 150 -2.97 -14.61 0.82
C ILE A 150 -4.12 -13.80 0.25
N HIS A 151 -5.21 -13.66 1.01
CA HIS A 151 -6.43 -12.95 0.65
C HIS A 151 -6.72 -11.81 1.60
N LEU A 152 -7.52 -10.85 1.12
CA LEU A 152 -8.10 -9.82 1.95
C LEU A 152 -9.23 -10.43 2.78
N GLU A 153 -9.18 -10.27 4.10
CA GLU A 153 -10.19 -10.72 5.03
C GLU A 153 -10.88 -9.52 5.70
N HIS A 154 -12.21 -9.59 5.82
CA HIS A 154 -12.97 -8.67 6.65
C HIS A 154 -13.06 -9.25 8.05
N ILE A 155 -12.70 -8.48 9.08
CA ILE A 155 -12.75 -8.95 10.46
C ILE A 155 -14.21 -8.94 10.92
N MET A 156 -14.91 -7.82 10.70
CA MET A 156 -16.38 -7.78 10.73
C MET A 156 -17.00 -8.63 9.59
N PRO A 157 -18.08 -9.41 9.85
CA PRO A 157 -18.86 -10.09 8.83
C PRO A 157 -19.35 -9.15 7.74
N ILE A 158 -19.36 -9.66 6.50
CA ILE A 158 -19.90 -8.93 5.35
C ILE A 158 -21.43 -8.87 5.42
N LYS A 159 -22.07 -9.92 5.90
CA LYS A 159 -23.50 -9.92 6.26
C LYS A 159 -23.59 -9.82 7.78
N ALA A 160 -24.26 -8.79 8.28
CA ALA A 160 -24.41 -8.54 9.72
C ALA A 160 -25.36 -9.52 10.43
N ASP A 161 -25.59 -10.71 9.87
CA ASP A 161 -26.45 -11.74 10.47
C ASP A 161 -25.83 -12.18 11.80
N GLY A 162 -26.48 -11.84 12.93
CA GLY A 162 -25.98 -12.17 14.27
C GLY A 162 -24.96 -11.19 14.84
N TRP A 163 -24.78 -10.02 14.21
CA TRP A 163 -24.06 -8.88 14.80
C TRP A 163 -25.02 -7.71 14.92
N ASP A 164 -25.30 -7.27 16.15
CA ASP A 164 -26.15 -6.11 16.42
C ASP A 164 -25.45 -4.80 16.01
N ILE A 165 -25.68 -4.36 14.78
CA ILE A 165 -25.13 -3.14 14.20
C ILE A 165 -26.14 -2.53 13.24
N ILE A 166 -26.27 -1.21 13.26
CA ILE A 166 -27.13 -0.51 12.29
C ILE A 166 -26.48 -0.53 10.91
N LYS A 167 -27.33 -0.57 9.88
CA LYS A 167 -26.89 -0.75 8.49
C LYS A 167 -25.91 0.35 8.05
N GLU A 168 -26.16 1.59 8.45
CA GLU A 168 -25.37 2.76 8.07
C GLU A 168 -23.95 2.68 8.63
N GLU A 169 -23.77 2.22 9.87
CA GLU A 169 -22.46 2.01 10.46
C GLU A 169 -21.74 0.83 9.80
N HIS A 170 -22.46 -0.27 9.58
CA HIS A 170 -21.88 -1.42 8.88
C HIS A 170 -21.29 -1.02 7.52
N GLU A 171 -22.06 -0.31 6.69
CA GLU A 171 -21.62 0.15 5.37
C GLU A 171 -20.44 1.15 5.44
N GLU A 172 -20.39 2.00 6.46
CA GLU A 172 -19.30 2.97 6.65
C GLU A 172 -17.97 2.28 7.01
N TYR A 173 -18.03 1.31 7.92
CA TYR A 173 -16.82 0.71 8.53
C TYR A 173 -16.37 -0.59 7.87
N LEU A 174 -17.20 -1.25 7.06
CA LEU A 174 -16.87 -2.53 6.41
C LEU A 174 -15.55 -2.47 5.64
N TRP A 175 -15.31 -1.39 4.90
CA TRP A 175 -14.14 -1.22 4.03
C TRP A 175 -13.05 -0.29 4.58
N LYS A 176 -13.10 0.03 5.88
CA LYS A 176 -12.00 0.71 6.57
C LYS A 176 -10.82 -0.25 6.72
N ILE A 177 -9.60 0.24 6.60
CA ILE A 177 -8.38 -0.58 6.75
C ILE A 177 -8.32 -1.23 8.15
N GLY A 178 -8.79 -0.51 9.18
CA GLY A 178 -8.92 -0.98 10.56
C GLY A 178 -9.79 -2.22 10.68
N ASN A 179 -10.75 -2.45 9.77
CA ASN A 179 -11.58 -3.64 9.73
C ASN A 179 -11.03 -4.77 8.83
N LEU A 180 -9.86 -4.57 8.22
CA LEU A 180 -9.32 -5.49 7.23
C LEU A 180 -8.00 -6.10 7.71
N THR A 181 -7.74 -7.32 7.24
CA THR A 181 -6.47 -8.01 7.43
C THR A 181 -6.11 -8.90 6.24
N LEU A 182 -4.94 -9.55 6.31
CA LEU A 182 -4.49 -10.54 5.32
C LEU A 182 -4.56 -11.95 5.91
N LEU A 183 -5.15 -12.89 5.18
CA LEU A 183 -5.34 -14.25 5.67
C LEU A 183 -5.04 -15.29 4.59
N GLY A 184 -4.41 -16.39 4.99
CA GLY A 184 -4.11 -17.51 4.08
C GLY A 184 -5.38 -18.11 3.46
N SER A 185 -5.30 -18.57 2.21
CA SER A 185 -6.44 -19.10 1.44
C SER A 185 -7.20 -20.21 2.17
N GLU A 186 -6.49 -21.15 2.79
CA GLU A 186 -7.12 -22.23 3.56
C GLU A 186 -7.89 -21.73 4.78
N TYR A 187 -7.40 -20.67 5.42
CA TYR A 187 -8.02 -20.06 6.61
C TYR A 187 -9.16 -19.12 6.24
N ASN A 188 -9.01 -18.35 5.17
CA ASN A 188 -10.05 -17.45 4.66
C ASN A 188 -11.33 -18.21 4.29
N LYS A 189 -11.19 -19.39 3.65
CA LYS A 189 -12.31 -20.29 3.35
C LYS A 189 -13.02 -20.85 4.59
N LYS A 190 -12.35 -20.92 5.74
CA LYS A 190 -12.94 -21.35 7.03
C LYS A 190 -13.55 -20.18 7.80
N SER A 191 -13.00 -18.98 7.62
CA SER A 191 -13.43 -17.75 8.29
C SER A 191 -14.79 -17.29 7.77
N THR A 192 -14.96 -17.20 6.45
CA THR A 192 -16.23 -16.85 5.78
C THR A 192 -16.92 -15.64 6.44
N ASN A 193 -18.19 -15.76 6.82
CA ASN A 193 -18.99 -14.70 7.44
C ASN A 193 -19.13 -14.86 8.96
N LYS A 194 -18.21 -15.58 9.61
CA LYS A 194 -18.23 -15.76 11.06
C LYS A 194 -18.05 -14.44 11.80
N ILE A 195 -18.58 -14.37 13.02
CA ILE A 195 -18.28 -13.26 13.94
C ILE A 195 -16.83 -13.32 14.41
N PHE A 196 -16.31 -12.21 14.91
CA PHE A 196 -14.90 -12.10 15.30
C PHE A 196 -14.45 -13.18 16.30
N ASN A 197 -15.25 -13.46 17.33
CA ASN A 197 -14.90 -14.46 18.35
C ASN A 197 -14.64 -15.84 17.74
N ASP A 198 -15.48 -16.29 16.79
CA ASP A 198 -15.28 -17.56 16.07
C ASP A 198 -14.10 -17.51 15.08
N LYS A 199 -13.70 -16.31 14.64
CA LYS A 199 -12.55 -16.10 13.75
C LYS A 199 -11.23 -16.13 14.52
N LYS A 200 -11.21 -15.79 15.82
CA LYS A 200 -9.98 -15.84 16.65
C LYS A 200 -9.33 -17.22 16.61
N ASP A 201 -10.12 -18.29 16.73
CA ASP A 201 -9.64 -19.68 16.62
C ASP A 201 -8.94 -19.97 15.28
N ILE A 202 -9.35 -19.30 14.21
CA ILE A 202 -8.75 -19.45 12.88
C ILE A 202 -7.48 -18.60 12.77
N TYR A 203 -7.53 -17.37 13.30
CA TYR A 203 -6.42 -16.43 13.28
C TYR A 203 -5.22 -16.93 14.08
N GLU A 204 -5.44 -17.78 15.09
CA GLU A 204 -4.38 -18.46 15.83
C GLU A 204 -3.44 -19.28 14.92
N TYR A 205 -3.95 -19.87 13.84
CA TYR A 205 -3.11 -20.64 12.93
C TYR A 205 -2.49 -19.80 11.81
N SER A 206 -2.77 -18.50 11.77
CA SER A 206 -2.22 -17.61 10.75
C SER A 206 -0.76 -17.28 11.06
N GLU A 207 0.10 -17.38 10.05
CA GLU A 207 1.47 -16.88 10.16
C GLU A 207 1.52 -15.34 10.02
N VAL A 208 0.50 -14.72 9.43
CA VAL A 208 0.45 -13.27 9.17
C VAL A 208 0.40 -12.49 10.49
N GLN A 209 1.47 -11.77 10.80
CA GLN A 209 1.61 -11.04 12.06
C GLN A 209 0.53 -9.98 12.26
N LEU A 210 0.14 -9.27 11.19
CA LEU A 210 -0.98 -8.32 11.24
C LEU A 210 -2.30 -8.97 11.67
N THR A 211 -2.50 -10.25 11.32
CA THR A 211 -3.68 -11.04 11.71
C THR A 211 -3.52 -11.63 13.10
N ARG A 212 -2.33 -12.11 13.48
CA ARG A 212 -2.04 -12.62 14.82
C ARG A 212 -2.25 -11.57 15.91
N LYS A 213 -1.90 -10.31 15.64
CA LYS A 213 -2.19 -9.17 16.53
C LYS A 213 -3.68 -8.96 16.80
N LEU A 214 -4.58 -9.49 15.96
CA LEU A 214 -6.01 -9.42 16.24
C LEU A 214 -6.42 -10.25 17.45
N LEU A 215 -5.61 -11.23 17.87
CA LEU A 215 -5.92 -12.07 19.03
C LEU A 215 -5.90 -11.29 20.35
N ASP A 216 -5.21 -10.15 20.37
CA ASP A 216 -5.06 -9.26 21.53
C ASP A 216 -6.35 -8.46 21.83
N TYR A 217 -7.30 -8.40 20.90
CA TYR A 217 -8.60 -7.75 21.12
C TYR A 217 -9.62 -8.74 21.67
N ASP A 218 -10.37 -8.33 22.69
CA ASP A 218 -11.41 -9.15 23.32
C ASP A 218 -12.72 -9.16 22.52
N GLU A 219 -13.05 -8.03 21.89
CA GLU A 219 -14.24 -7.85 21.08
C GLU A 219 -13.91 -7.08 19.80
N TRP A 220 -14.85 -7.11 18.84
CA TRP A 220 -14.75 -6.36 17.61
C TRP A 220 -16.00 -5.53 17.42
N ASN A 221 -15.90 -4.22 17.69
CA ASN A 221 -16.97 -3.25 17.51
C ASN A 221 -16.46 -2.04 16.72
N ILE A 222 -17.32 -1.05 16.48
CA ILE A 222 -16.97 0.12 15.68
C ILE A 222 -15.85 0.95 16.33
N ASP A 223 -15.82 1.06 17.65
CA ASP A 223 -14.80 1.85 18.34
C ASP A 223 -13.43 1.19 18.26
N VAL A 224 -13.36 -0.13 18.37
CA VAL A 224 -12.14 -0.92 18.10
C VAL A 224 -11.66 -0.74 16.65
N ILE A 225 -12.57 -0.73 15.67
CA ILE A 225 -12.21 -0.50 14.26
C ILE A 225 -11.61 0.90 14.07
N LYS A 226 -12.17 1.93 14.71
CA LYS A 226 -11.64 3.31 14.66
C LYS A 226 -10.27 3.41 15.31
N GLU A 227 -10.11 2.85 16.52
CA GLU A 227 -8.85 2.84 17.25
C GLU A 227 -7.75 2.18 16.41
N ARG A 228 -8.00 0.96 15.93
CA ARG A 228 -7.06 0.26 15.05
C ARG A 228 -6.77 1.03 13.76
N GLN A 229 -7.77 1.70 13.16
CA GLN A 229 -7.52 2.52 11.97
C GLN A 229 -6.51 3.65 12.25
N VAL A 230 -6.58 4.27 13.43
CA VAL A 230 -5.63 5.31 13.86
C VAL A 230 -4.24 4.72 14.12
N GLU A 231 -4.14 3.59 14.84
CA GLU A 231 -2.86 2.88 15.06
C GLU A 231 -2.17 2.53 13.73
N LEU A 232 -2.94 2.03 12.76
CA LEU A 232 -2.43 1.72 11.42
C LEU A 232 -2.03 2.98 10.65
N ALA A 233 -2.68 4.12 10.91
CA ALA A 233 -2.30 5.41 10.31
C ALA A 233 -0.94 5.90 10.85
N GLU A 234 -0.69 5.75 12.15
CA GLU A 234 0.59 6.11 12.77
C GLU A 234 1.73 5.23 12.25
N LEU A 235 1.48 3.94 12.06
CA LEU A 235 2.43 3.04 11.41
C LEU A 235 2.63 3.42 9.94
N ALA A 236 1.57 3.79 9.23
CA ALA A 236 1.65 4.22 7.83
C ALA A 236 2.60 5.41 7.64
N VAL A 237 2.56 6.41 8.52
CA VAL A 237 3.49 7.56 8.49
C VAL A 237 4.95 7.07 8.55
N ASN A 238 5.22 6.05 9.36
CA ASN A 238 6.55 5.47 9.51
C ASN A 238 6.98 4.53 8.36
N ILE A 239 6.03 3.94 7.65
CA ILE A 239 6.30 3.09 6.48
C ILE A 239 6.59 3.95 5.26
N TRP A 240 5.77 4.98 5.03
CA TRP A 240 5.87 5.89 3.88
C TRP A 240 6.44 7.25 4.31
N LYS A 241 7.68 7.23 4.82
CA LYS A 241 8.38 8.43 5.29
C LYS A 241 8.77 9.36 4.13
N VAL A 242 8.70 10.66 4.39
CA VAL A 242 9.16 11.73 3.50
C VAL A 242 10.57 12.16 3.86
#